data_AF-A0A6N9NTX9-F1
#
_entry.id   AF-A0A6N9NTX9-F1
#
_cell.length_a   1.000
_cell.length_b   1.000
_cell.length_c   1.000
_cell.angle_alpha   90.00
_cell.angle_beta   90.00
_cell.angle_gamma   90.00
#
_symmetry.space_group_name_H-M   'P 1'
#
loop_
_entity.id
_entity.type
_entity.pdbx_description
1 polymer ?
#
loop_
_entity_poly.entity_id
_entity_poly.type
_entity_poly.pdbx_seq_one_letter_code
_entity_poly.pdbx_strand_id
1 'polypeptide(L)'
;MKKFSWKILNWALWTEILLSYFLPFWVTDNFRYQVGFPMPFLSAYDTGVCKSPFLSMHLNPLGLLLDIAVIYLAILACVKAFQKRKHGEREPFPPRSR
;
A
#
# COMPACT_ATOMS: atom_id res chain seq x y z
N MET A 1 2.33 -25.46 0.34
CA MET A 1 1.82 -24.16 0.84
C MET A 1 2.92 -23.12 0.70
N LYS A 2 2.76 -22.10 -0.16
CA LYS A 2 3.74 -21.00 -0.28
C LYS A 2 3.75 -20.26 1.05
N LYS A 3 4.91 -20.21 1.72
CA LYS A 3 5.08 -19.56 3.03
C LYS A 3 4.54 -18.13 2.95
N PHE A 4 3.50 -17.85 3.72
CA PHE A 4 3.01 -16.50 3.92
C PHE A 4 4.21 -15.66 4.40
N SER A 5 4.59 -14.68 3.60
CA SER A 5 5.84 -13.97 3.81
C SER A 5 5.59 -12.79 4.74
N TRP A 6 5.73 -13.03 6.04
CA TRP A 6 5.57 -12.01 7.09
C TRP A 6 6.39 -10.74 6.82
N LYS A 7 7.56 -10.89 6.16
CA LYS A 7 8.38 -9.77 5.68
C LYS A 7 7.65 -8.89 4.67
N ILE A 8 6.97 -9.49 3.70
CA ILE A 8 6.22 -8.76 2.65
C ILE A 8 5.01 -8.07 3.29
N LEU A 9 4.34 -8.72 4.25
CA LEU A 9 3.24 -8.10 5.01
C LEU A 9 3.72 -6.88 5.81
N ASN A 10 4.85 -7.00 6.53
CA ASN A 10 5.41 -5.87 7.27
C ASN A 10 5.77 -4.70 6.35
N TRP A 11 6.39 -4.98 5.19
CA TRP A 11 6.65 -3.95 4.18
C TRP A 11 5.37 -3.32 3.65
N ALA A 12 4.32 -4.11 3.40
CA ALA A 12 3.04 -3.58 2.95
C ALA A 12 2.44 -2.62 3.98
N LEU A 13 2.47 -2.96 5.27
CA LEU A 13 1.99 -2.10 6.36
C LEU A 13 2.78 -0.78 6.45
N TRP A 14 4.11 -0.84 6.40
CA TRP A 14 4.94 0.37 6.41
C TRP A 14 4.71 1.24 5.17
N THR A 15 4.52 0.60 4.02
CA THR A 15 4.25 1.29 2.76
C THR A 15 2.88 1.97 2.81
N GLU A 16 1.85 1.33 3.37
CA GLU A 16 0.53 1.93 3.59
C GLU A 16 0.59 3.19 4.47
N ILE A 17 1.33 3.12 5.60
CA ILE A 17 1.53 4.26 6.50
C ILE A 17 2.25 5.39 5.76
N LEU A 18 3.30 5.05 5.00
CA LEU A 18 4.07 6.02 4.23
C LEU A 18 3.22 6.67 3.13
N LEU A 19 2.45 5.87 2.37
CA LEU A 19 1.55 6.39 1.35
C LEU A 19 0.49 7.29 1.99
N SER A 20 -0.15 6.87 3.07
CA SER A 20 -1.15 7.70 3.77
C SER A 20 -0.59 9.06 4.22
N TYR A 21 0.71 9.12 4.54
CA TYR A 21 1.39 10.36 4.91
C TYR A 21 1.68 11.26 3.70
N PHE A 22 2.15 10.69 2.58
CA PHE A 22 2.54 11.44 1.38
C PHE A 22 1.37 11.73 0.42
N LEU A 23 0.33 10.89 0.45
CA LEU A 23 -0.83 10.94 -0.43
C LEU A 23 -2.09 11.34 0.37
N PRO A 24 -2.37 12.65 0.56
CA PRO A 24 -3.64 13.12 1.08
C PRO A 24 -4.65 13.19 -0.07
N PHE A 25 -5.22 12.07 -0.50
CA PHE A 25 -6.11 12.09 -1.65
C PHE A 25 -7.56 12.26 -1.22
N TRP A 26 -8.14 13.35 -1.74
CA TRP A 26 -9.55 13.73 -1.78
C TRP A 26 -10.05 14.59 -0.61
N VAL A 27 -9.86 15.90 -0.75
CA VAL A 27 -10.75 16.91 -0.17
C VAL A 27 -12.04 16.87 -1.00
N THR A 28 -13.04 16.13 -0.51
CA THR A 28 -14.37 16.10 -1.13
C THR A 28 -15.26 17.05 -0.33
N ASP A 29 -15.43 18.26 -0.87
CA ASP A 29 -16.27 19.35 -0.37
C ASP A 29 -16.04 19.80 1.08
N ASN A 30 -15.24 20.87 1.20
CA ASN A 30 -15.15 21.88 2.27
C ASN A 30 -14.99 21.46 3.75
N PHE A 31 -15.25 20.22 4.17
CA PHE A 31 -15.18 19.79 5.58
C PHE A 31 -14.96 18.26 5.72
N ARG A 32 -14.49 17.57 4.68
CA ARG A 32 -14.24 16.11 4.70
C ARG A 32 -12.84 15.77 4.17
N TYR A 33 -11.99 15.29 5.06
CA TYR A 33 -10.65 14.80 4.72
C TYR A 33 -10.68 13.29 4.64
N GLN A 34 -10.40 12.74 3.48
CA GLN A 34 -10.25 11.30 3.30
C GLN A 34 -8.75 10.96 3.16
N VAL A 35 -8.31 9.91 3.84
CA VAL A 35 -6.93 9.43 3.85
C VAL A 35 -6.94 7.92 3.57
N GLY A 36 -6.09 7.50 2.65
CA GLY A 36 -5.92 6.10 2.27
C GLY A 36 -5.67 5.93 0.77
N PHE A 37 -4.99 4.86 0.41
CA PHE A 37 -4.69 4.52 -0.98
C PHE A 37 -4.62 3.01 -1.19
N PRO A 38 -5.27 2.44 -2.23
CA PRO A 38 -6.11 3.08 -3.24
C PRO A 38 -7.52 3.47 -2.78
N MET A 39 -8.02 2.91 -1.66
CA MET A 39 -9.30 3.29 -1.08
C MET A 39 -9.10 4.16 0.16
N PRO A 40 -9.99 5.14 0.40
CA PRO A 40 -9.94 5.91 1.64
C PRO A 40 -10.43 5.03 2.80
N PHE A 41 -9.54 4.72 3.74
CA PHE A 41 -9.89 3.97 4.95
C PHE A 41 -10.16 4.87 6.16
N LEU A 42 -9.66 6.11 6.16
CA LEU A 42 -9.87 7.07 7.23
C LEU A 42 -10.57 8.30 6.67
N SER A 43 -11.69 8.67 7.28
CA SER A 43 -12.40 9.90 6.96
C SER A 43 -12.49 10.76 8.22
N ALA A 44 -12.04 12.01 8.15
CA ALA A 44 -12.23 13.00 9.20
C ALA A 44 -13.26 14.04 8.74
N TYR A 45 -14.32 14.18 9.52
CA TYR A 45 -15.31 15.24 9.35
C TYR A 45 -14.89 16.45 10.18
N ASP A 46 -14.86 17.62 9.56
CA ASP A 46 -14.67 18.89 10.26
C ASP A 46 -16.02 19.27 10.89
N THR A 47 -16.16 18.93 12.17
CA THR A 47 -17.32 19.32 12.98
C THR A 47 -16.92 20.54 13.79
N GLY A 48 -17.81 21.54 13.85
CA GLY A 48 -17.51 22.86 14.42
C GLY A 48 -16.83 22.83 15.79
N VAL A 49 -16.14 23.93 16.09
CA VAL A 49 -15.32 24.16 17.31
C VAL A 49 -16.01 23.60 18.56
N CYS A 50 -15.27 22.81 19.37
CA CYS A 50 -15.72 22.05 20.56
C CYS A 50 -16.19 20.59 20.37
N LYS A 51 -15.98 19.96 19.21
CA LYS A 51 -16.10 18.50 19.06
C LYS A 51 -14.71 17.85 19.11
N SER A 52 -14.60 16.69 19.76
CA SER A 52 -13.31 15.99 19.79
C SER A 52 -12.96 15.46 18.39
N PRO A 53 -11.73 15.69 17.88
CA PRO A 53 -11.31 15.23 16.56
C PRO A 53 -11.49 13.73 16.36
N PHE A 54 -11.31 12.95 17.44
CA PHE A 54 -11.48 11.50 17.45
C PHE A 54 -12.93 11.05 17.27
N LEU A 55 -13.94 11.81 17.73
CA LEU A 55 -15.35 11.45 17.52
C LEU A 55 -15.82 11.68 16.08
N SER A 56 -15.10 12.51 15.34
CA SER A 56 -15.42 12.87 13.96
C SER A 56 -14.60 12.06 12.95
N MET A 57 -13.81 11.09 13.43
CA MET A 57 -13.04 10.16 12.62
C MET A 57 -13.84 8.88 12.38
N HIS A 58 -14.00 8.52 11.13
CA HIS A 58 -14.59 7.26 10.70
C HIS A 58 -13.50 6.38 10.08
N LEU A 59 -13.25 5.24 10.72
CA LEU A 59 -12.34 4.21 10.23
C LEU A 59 -13.13 3.13 9.51
N ASN A 60 -12.75 2.87 8.26
CA ASN A 60 -13.25 1.79 7.45
C ASN A 60 -12.23 0.62 7.44
N PRO A 61 -12.35 -0.34 8.37
CA PRO A 61 -11.39 -1.45 8.48
C PRO A 61 -11.37 -2.34 7.25
N LEU A 62 -12.48 -2.43 6.50
CA LEU A 62 -12.54 -3.15 5.22
C LEU A 62 -11.69 -2.47 4.15
N GLY A 63 -11.72 -1.14 4.08
CA GLY A 63 -10.87 -0.36 3.18
C GLY A 63 -9.40 -0.61 3.47
N LEU A 64 -9.00 -0.47 4.74
CA LEU A 64 -7.62 -0.70 5.18
C LEU A 64 -7.13 -2.13 4.87
N LEU A 65 -7.99 -3.13 5.02
CA LEU A 65 -7.64 -4.53 4.71
C LEU A 65 -7.44 -4.75 3.20
N LEU A 66 -8.27 -4.11 2.37
CA LEU A 66 -8.11 -4.14 0.91
C LEU A 66 -6.84 -3.42 0.47
N ASP A 67 -6.53 -2.26 1.05
CA ASP A 67 -5.34 -1.48 0.70
C ASP A 67 -4.07 -2.29 1.01
N ILE A 68 -3.97 -2.88 2.21
CA ILE A 68 -2.87 -3.78 2.57
C ILE A 68 -2.78 -4.96 1.61
N ALA A 69 -3.91 -5.55 1.20
CA ALA A 69 -3.92 -6.65 0.25
C ALA A 69 -3.43 -6.24 -1.14
N VAL A 70 -3.83 -5.06 -1.63
CA VAL A 70 -3.38 -4.51 -2.92
C VAL A 70 -1.88 -4.23 -2.88
N ILE A 71 -1.37 -3.57 -1.84
CA ILE A 71 0.07 -3.30 -1.68
C ILE A 71 0.86 -4.60 -1.57
N TYR A 72 0.36 -5.58 -0.82
CA TYR A 72 1.01 -6.88 -0.71
C TYR A 72 1.14 -7.57 -2.07
N LEU A 73 0.07 -7.54 -2.89
CA LEU A 73 0.09 -8.07 -4.25
C LEU A 73 1.06 -7.29 -5.15
N ALA A 74 1.12 -5.97 -5.04
CA ALA A 74 2.05 -5.12 -5.79
C ALA A 74 3.51 -5.46 -5.46
N ILE A 75 3.86 -5.57 -4.18
CA ILE A 75 5.21 -5.97 -3.74
C ILE A 75 5.54 -7.38 -4.24
N LEU A 76 4.59 -8.32 -4.13
CA LEU A 76 4.78 -9.69 -4.62
C LEU A 76 5.01 -9.73 -6.14
N ALA A 77 4.27 -8.93 -6.91
CA ALA A 77 4.44 -8.80 -8.35
C ALA A 77 5.81 -8.20 -8.70
N CYS A 78 6.23 -7.14 -8.01
CA CYS A 78 7.57 -6.55 -8.14
C CYS A 78 8.66 -7.60 -7.87
N VAL A 79 8.61 -8.30 -6.74
CA VAL A 79 9.60 -9.34 -6.40
C VAL A 79 9.68 -10.41 -7.49
N LYS A 80 8.54 -10.90 -7.98
CA LYS A 80 8.52 -11.88 -9.09
C LYS A 80 9.10 -11.30 -10.38
N ALA A 81 8.82 -10.05 -10.71
CA ALA A 81 9.35 -9.38 -11.90
C ALA A 81 10.88 -9.21 -11.81
N PHE A 82 11.41 -8.79 -10.65
CA PHE A 82 12.84 -8.70 -10.40
C PHE A 82 13.54 -10.05 -10.49
N GLN A 83 12.93 -11.11 -9.94
CA GLN A 83 13.47 -12.47 -10.05
C GLN A 83 13.49 -12.95 -11.49
N LYS A 84 12.43 -12.68 -12.27
CA LYS A 84 12.36 -13.04 -13.69
C LYS A 84 13.45 -12.34 -14.51
N ARG A 85 13.70 -11.05 -14.26
CA ARG A 85 14.78 -10.30 -14.93
C ARG A 85 16.17 -10.83 -14.57
N LYS A 86 16.42 -11.10 -13.29
CA LYS A 86 17.70 -11.64 -12.80
C LYS A 86 18.02 -13.03 -13.37
N HIS A 87 17.00 -13.82 -13.70
CA HIS A 87 17.19 -15.12 -14.35
C HIS A 87 17.45 -15.00 -15.86
N GLY A 88 16.89 -13.98 -16.52
CA GLY A 88 17.19 -13.67 -17.93
C GLY A 88 18.60 -13.13 -18.16
N GLU A 89 19.20 -12.43 -17.20
CA GLU A 89 20.60 -11.98 -17.26
C GLU A 89 21.62 -13.12 -17.02
N ARG A 90 21.17 -14.30 -16.58
CA ARG A 90 22.00 -15.49 -16.35
C ARG A 90 21.88 -16.52 -17.48
N GLU A 91 21.49 -16.12 -18.69
CA GLU A 91 21.81 -16.98 -19.83
C GLU A 91 23.34 -17.07 -19.94
N PRO A 92 23.90 -18.28 -19.90
CA PRO A 92 25.34 -18.45 -20.01
C PRO A 92 25.74 -17.98 -21.41
N PHE A 93 26.71 -17.07 -21.46
CA PHE A 93 27.41 -16.74 -22.68
C PHE A 93 27.77 -18.05 -23.39
N PRO A 94 27.39 -18.25 -24.67
CA PRO A 94 27.71 -19.50 -25.36
C PRO A 94 29.24 -19.68 -25.28
N PRO A 95 29.73 -20.90 -24.99
CA PRO A 95 31.16 -21.12 -24.96
C PRO A 95 31.73 -20.67 -26.31
N ARG A 96 32.70 -19.74 -26.29
CA ARG A 96 33.49 -19.43 -27.47
C ARG A 96 34.23 -20.71 -27.85
N SER A 97 33.75 -21.37 -28.89
CA SER A 97 34.53 -22.35 -29.62
C SER A 97 35.63 -21.60 -30.35
N ARG A 98 36.84 -21.62 -29.78
CA ARG A 98 38.13 -21.59 -30.49
C ARG A 98 39.26 -21.86 -29.52
#